data_AF-A0A349FCD0-F1
#
_entry.id   AF-A0A349FCD0-F1
#
_cell.length_a   1.000
_cell.length_b   1.000
_cell.length_c   1.000
_cell.angle_alpha   90.00
_cell.angle_beta   90.00
_cell.angle_gamma   90.00
#
_symmetry.space_group_name_H-M   'P 1'
#
loop_
_entity.id
_entity.type
_entity.pdbx_description
1 polymer ?
#
loop_
_entity_poly.entity_id
_entity_poly.type
_entity_poly.pdbx_seq_one_letter_code
_entity_poly.pdbx_strand_id
1 'polypeptide(L)' 'AVYKMDDRLDAEYEAVIRQLMTYMMEDPKNIPQILQVMWSARAIERVGDRCQNICEYIIYFVKGKDVRHLGDQSIDDALR' A
#
# COMPACT_ATOMS: atom_id res chain seq x y z
N ALA A 1 0.34 -0.74 -13.97
CA ALA A 1 0.24 -2.11 -13.41
C ALA A 1 -0.09 -1.98 -11.93
N VAL A 2 -0.76 -2.98 -11.34
CA VAL A 2 -1.21 -2.93 -9.92
C VAL A 2 -0.03 -2.67 -8.98
N TYR A 3 1.16 -3.20 -9.27
CA TYR A 3 2.36 -2.93 -8.47
C TYR A 3 2.77 -1.44 -8.44
N LYS A 4 2.68 -0.71 -9.56
CA LYS A 4 2.96 0.75 -9.60
C LYS A 4 1.94 1.59 -8.84
N MET A 5 0.78 1.02 -8.51
CA MET A 5 -0.22 1.70 -7.70
C MET A 5 0.08 1.57 -6.21
N ASP A 6 0.86 0.57 -5.81
CA ASP A 6 1.21 0.27 -4.42
C ASP A 6 2.16 1.33 -3.85
N ASP A 7 3.27 1.62 -4.53
CA ASP A 7 4.20 2.70 -4.13
C ASP A 7 3.51 4.05 -3.93
N ARG A 8 2.52 4.33 -4.78
CA ARG A 8 1.73 5.55 -4.68
C ARG A 8 0.78 5.49 -3.49
N LEU A 9 0.16 4.35 -3.23
CA LEU A 9 -0.72 4.15 -2.08
C LEU A 9 0.04 4.33 -0.77
N ASP A 10 1.26 3.78 -0.68
CA ASP A 10 2.16 3.92 0.46
C ASP A 10 2.56 5.38 0.72
N ALA A 11 2.98 6.09 -0.33
CA ALA A 11 3.35 7.49 -0.22
C ALA A 11 2.16 8.37 0.25
N GLU A 12 0.96 8.11 -0.26
CA GLU A 12 -0.26 8.81 0.15
C GLU A 12 -0.65 8.44 1.60
N TYR A 13 -0.50 7.18 2.00
CA TYR A 13 -0.75 6.74 3.36
C TYR A 13 0.19 7.41 4.37
N GLU A 14 1.49 7.53 4.05
CA GLU A 14 2.43 8.31 4.88
C GLU A 14 2.05 9.79 4.97
N ALA A 15 1.62 10.39 3.86
CA ALA A 15 1.19 11.77 3.83
C ALA A 15 -0.04 11.99 4.72
N VAL A 16 -1.01 11.09 4.66
CA VAL A 16 -2.20 11.10 5.53
C VAL A 16 -1.81 10.97 6.99
N ILE A 17 -0.92 10.03 7.36
CA ILE A 17 -0.47 9.90 8.75
C ILE A 17 0.18 11.18 9.25
N ARG A 18 1.05 11.81 8.45
CA ARG A 18 1.67 13.09 8.81
C ARG A 18 0.63 14.18 9.06
N GLN A 19 -0.39 14.27 8.20
CA GLN A 19 -1.46 15.24 8.37
C GLN A 19 -2.32 14.96 9.62
N LEU A 20 -2.64 13.69 9.88
CA LEU A 20 -3.36 13.28 11.09
C LEU A 20 -2.58 13.60 12.37
N MET A 21 -1.25 13.45 12.37
CA MET A 21 -0.41 13.87 13.50
C MET A 21 -0.48 15.37 13.76
N THR A 22 -0.50 16.20 12.71
CA THR A 22 -0.69 17.65 12.87
C THR A 22 -2.03 17.98 13.51
N TYR A 23 -3.12 17.32 13.10
CA TYR A 23 -4.44 17.51 13.74
C TYR A 23 -4.48 17.04 15.20
N MET A 24 -3.75 15.97 15.55
CA MET A 24 -3.62 15.55 16.96
C MET A 24 -2.88 16.59 17.82
N MET A 25 -1.90 17.30 17.24
CA MET A 25 -1.16 18.36 17.92
C MET A 25 -1.98 19.64 18.08
N GLU A 26 -2.87 19.94 17.13
CA GLU A 26 -3.74 21.12 17.18
C GLU A 26 -4.80 21.03 18.28
N ASP A 27 -5.44 19.86 18.44
CA ASP A 27 -6.35 19.59 19.55
C ASP A 27 -6.24 18.13 20.04
N PRO A 28 -5.54 17.90 21.17
CA PRO A 28 -5.38 16.57 21.76
C PRO A 28 -6.70 15.87 22.12
N LYS A 29 -7.81 16.59 22.26
CA LYS A 29 -9.13 15.97 22.54
C LYS A 29 -9.63 15.12 21.38
N ASN A 30 -9.16 15.40 20.16
CA ASN A 30 -9.58 14.69 18.95
C ASN A 30 -8.76 13.41 18.69
N ILE A 31 -7.73 13.12 19.50
CA ILE A 31 -6.87 11.92 19.35
C ILE A 31 -7.69 10.63 19.20
N PRO A 32 -8.72 10.34 20.02
CA PRO A 32 -9.47 9.09 19.88
C PRO A 32 -10.17 8.95 18.52
N GLN A 33 -10.69 10.04 17.96
CA GLN A 33 -11.37 10.04 16.67
C GLN A 33 -10.37 9.91 15.52
N ILE A 34 -9.22 10.60 15.62
CA ILE A 34 -8.16 10.52 14.62
C ILE A 34 -7.58 9.09 14.56
N LEU A 35 -7.44 8.41 15.70
CA LEU A 35 -7.00 7.01 15.74
C LEU A 35 -7.96 6.06 15.00
N GLN A 36 -9.27 6.31 15.06
CA GLN A 36 -10.26 5.53 14.29
C GLN A 36 -10.07 5.71 12.77
N VAL A 37 -9.80 6.93 12.33
CA VAL A 37 -9.47 7.23 10.93
C VAL A 37 -8.17 6.54 10.52
N MET A 38 -7.15 6.58 11.38
CA MET A 38 -5.86 5.91 11.13
C MET A 38 -6.01 4.40 10.98
N TRP A 39 -6.84 3.76 11.82
CA TRP A 39 -7.13 2.32 11.68
C TRP A 39 -7.86 1.99 10.38
N SER A 40 -8.76 2.88 9.95
CA SER A 40 -9.46 2.73 8.67
C SER A 40 -8.49 2.84 7.50
N ALA A 41 -7.59 3.83 7.51
CA ALA A 41 -6.55 4.01 6.50
C ALA A 41 -5.61 2.79 6.43
N ARG A 42 -5.17 2.27 7.59
CA ARG A 42 -4.36 1.05 7.65
C ARG A 42 -5.10 -0.19 7.16
N ALA A 43 -6.41 -0.27 7.36
CA ALA A 43 -7.19 -1.38 6.82
C ALA A 43 -7.21 -1.36 5.28
N ILE A 44 -7.25 -0.17 4.68
CA ILE A 44 -7.21 0.01 3.22
C ILE A 44 -5.84 -0.37 2.65
N GLU A 45 -4.75 0.09 3.27
CA GLU A 45 -3.39 -0.27 2.87
C GLU A 45 -3.20 -1.80 2.85
N ARG A 46 -3.58 -2.50 3.92
CA ARG A 46 -3.55 -3.98 3.96
C ARG A 46 -4.40 -4.67 2.88
N VAL A 47 -5.45 -4.02 2.38
CA VAL A 47 -6.24 -4.57 1.26
C VAL A 47 -5.46 -4.41 -0.05
N GLY A 48 -4.82 -3.27 -0.28
CA GLY A 48 -3.91 -3.04 -1.41
C GLY A 48 -2.78 -4.07 -1.44
N ASP A 49 -2.14 -4.26 -0.30
CA ASP A 49 -1.03 -5.18 -0.08
C ASP A 49 -1.44 -6.65 -0.40
N ARG A 50 -2.67 -7.04 -0.03
CA ARG A 50 -3.25 -8.33 -0.41
C ARG A 50 -3.53 -8.45 -1.91
N CYS A 51 -4.01 -7.37 -2.54
CA CYS A 51 -4.24 -7.36 -3.99
C CYS A 51 -2.93 -7.53 -4.77
N GLN A 52 -1.83 -6.93 -4.31
CA GLN A 52 -0.51 -7.13 -4.90
C GLN A 52 -0.07 -8.60 -4.81
N ASN A 53 -0.12 -9.18 -3.61
CA ASN A 53 0.22 -10.58 -3.40
C ASN A 53 -0.56 -11.52 -4.36
N ILE A 54 -1.87 -11.29 -4.53
CA ILE A 54 -2.70 -12.06 -5.48
C ILE A 54 -2.22 -11.87 -6.92
N CYS A 55 -1.89 -10.64 -7.31
CA CYS A 55 -1.39 -10.35 -8.66
C CYS A 55 -0.06 -11.06 -8.94
N GLU A 56 0.87 -11.07 -7.98
CA GLU A 56 2.14 -11.79 -8.08
C GLU A 56 1.94 -13.30 -8.24
N TYR A 57 0.98 -13.89 -7.51
CA TYR A 57 0.61 -15.30 -7.67
C TYR A 57 0.05 -15.60 -9.06
N ILE A 58 -0.79 -14.72 -9.62
CA ILE A 58 -1.34 -14.89 -10.97
C ILE A 58 -0.22 -14.84 -12.01
N ILE A 59 0.73 -13.91 -11.87
CA ILE A 59 1.89 -13.80 -12.78
C ILE A 59 2.71 -15.10 -12.73
N TYR A 60 2.98 -15.62 -11.53
CA TYR A 60 3.66 -16.89 -11.36
C TYR A 60 2.91 -18.05 -12.02
N PHE A 61 1.59 -18.13 -11.82
CA PHE A 61 0.77 -19.20 -12.39
C PHE A 61 0.73 -19.20 -13.92
N VAL A 62 0.64 -18.01 -14.53
CA VAL A 62 0.52 -17.89 -16.00
C VAL A 62 1.86 -17.97 -16.70
N LYS A 63 2.91 -17.32 -16.17
CA LYS A 63 4.22 -17.21 -16.84
C LYS A 63 5.27 -18.17 -16.28
N GLY A 64 5.01 -18.85 -15.17
CA GLY A 64 5.98 -19.72 -14.49
C GLY A 64 7.18 -18.99 -13.90
N LYS A 65 7.16 -17.65 -13.88
CA LYS A 65 8.22 -16.79 -13.36
C LYS A 65 7.82 -16.32 -11.97
N ASP A 66 8.64 -16.63 -10.97
CA ASP A 66 8.49 -16.01 -9.65
C ASP A 66 8.89 -14.55 -9.79
N VAL A 67 8.04 -13.61 -9.38
CA VAL A 67 8.29 -12.17 -9.44
C VAL A 67 8.38 -11.53 -8.05
N ARG A 68 8.22 -12.32 -6.98
CA ARG A 68 8.12 -11.85 -5.58
C ARG A 68 9.45 -11.34 -5.00
N HIS A 69 10.56 -11.64 -5.66
CA HIS A 69 11.92 -11.27 -5.23
C HIS A 69 12.67 -10.47 -6.29
N LEU A 70 11.97 -10.04 -7.32
CA LEU A 70 12.50 -9.36 -8.48
C LEU A 70 12.19 -7.87 -8.32
N GLY A 71 13.23 -7.04 -8.36
CA GLY A 71 13.06 -5.59 -8.28
C GLY A 71 12.17 -5.07 -9.40
N ASP A 72 11.57 -3.90 -9.22
CA ASP A 72 10.56 -3.30 -10.10
C ASP A 72 10.85 -3.35 -11.61
N GLN A 73 12.12 -3.22 -12.00
CA GLN A 73 12.57 -3.30 -13.41
C GLN A 73 12.36 -4.69 -14.02
N SER A 74 12.41 -5.73 -13.21
CA SER A 74 12.31 -7.11 -13.66
C SER A 74 10.88 -7.65 -13.71
N ILE A 75 9.92 -6.96 -13.08
CA ILE A 75 8.48 -7.22 -13.26
C ILE A 75 8.03 -6.76 -14.64
N ASP A 76 8.44 -5.56 -15.08
CA ASP A 76 8.10 -5.05 -16.42
C ASP A 76 8.68 -5.94 -17.54
N ASP A 77 9.89 -6.49 -17.36
CA ASP A 77 10.47 -7.49 -18.28
C ASP A 77 9.82 -8.88 -18.18
N ALA A 78 9.31 -9.28 -17.01
CA ALA A 78 8.51 -10.48 -16.87
C ALA A 78 7.12 -10.31 -17.51
N LEU A 79 6.58 -9.09 -17.58
CA LEU A 79 5.27 -8.76 -18.14
C LEU A 79 5.28 -8.57 -19.67
N ARG A 80 6.42 -8.21 -20.28
CA ARG A 80 6.65 -8.36 -21.73
C ARG A 80 6.44 -9.79 -22.22
#